data_AF-A0A7T5JTP2-F1
#
_entry.id   AF-A0A7T5JTP2-F1
#
_cell.length_a   1.000
_cell.length_b   1.000
_cell.length_c   1.000
_cell.angle_alpha   90.00
_cell.angle_beta   90.00
_cell.angle_gamma   90.00
#
_symmetry.space_group_name_H-M   'P 1'
#
loop_
_entity.id
_entity.type
_entity.pdbx_description
1 polymer ?
#
loop_
_entity_poly.entity_id
_entity_poly.type
_entity_poly.pdbx_seq_one_letter_code
_entity_poly.pdbx_strand_id
1 'polypeptide(L)'
;MNLRLNLSSLRDALHQVKNSPAVRMAVKQYPLGRVLLFAVEHPQITIALVVVALYVTIVVPATIFLVTLSLEDVNVQQTVSATGLPTSVKPGVIPTHVLPALEHAAEKYRVPLQFLAAEAKVESGFNPKAVNHGSGTHASGMMQFEPGTWNGFGDPLTALDEFDTNPARIAHYGGYGVDADGNGTASVYAPADAAMAAAHYLRHLYQGYGHNWKLASYWYGAETQAYVRAVMRDMAGFVPPAEKMGPTADWFIGGKKGTSVVSQQPTRLTLSTTAWAPIYAPTAGTLTVTYKPSGDTVQWQNGVGLVSLTFSGGLVAWATTGTVSAGQLIGFTTTKHLIITGNVNPLSVVGGSLPTWVRIS
;
A
#
# COMPACT_ATOMS: atom_id res chain seq x y z
N MET A 1 -10.46 -58.58 33.04
CA MET A 1 -11.93 -58.60 33.27
C MET A 1 -12.57 -57.72 32.20
N ASN A 2 -13.06 -58.34 31.11
CA ASN A 2 -13.56 -57.63 29.93
C ASN A 2 -14.96 -57.08 30.20
N LEU A 3 -15.08 -55.78 30.45
CA LEU A 3 -16.36 -55.06 30.42
C LEU A 3 -16.80 -54.89 28.96
N ARG A 4 -17.32 -55.96 28.34
CA ARG A 4 -18.22 -55.80 27.19
C ARG A 4 -19.56 -55.31 27.74
N LEU A 5 -19.77 -53.99 27.71
CA LEU A 5 -21.09 -53.40 27.89
C LEU A 5 -22.02 -54.03 26.86
N ASN A 6 -22.90 -54.93 27.34
CA ASN A 6 -23.85 -55.61 26.50
C ASN A 6 -24.95 -54.60 26.12
N LEU A 7 -24.86 -54.06 24.90
CA LEU A 7 -25.79 -53.07 24.36
C LEU A 7 -27.26 -53.51 24.44
N SER A 8 -27.57 -54.81 24.52
CA SER A 8 -28.94 -55.30 24.72
C SER A 8 -29.45 -55.01 26.14
N SER A 9 -28.65 -55.31 27.16
CA SER A 9 -29.02 -55.08 28.58
C SER A 9 -29.22 -53.59 28.91
N LEU A 10 -28.42 -52.71 28.28
CA LEU A 10 -28.58 -51.27 28.41
C LEU A 10 -29.88 -50.78 27.74
N ARG A 11 -30.22 -51.35 26.57
CA ARG A 11 -31.45 -51.04 25.84
C ARG A 11 -32.70 -51.46 26.62
N ASP A 12 -32.67 -52.64 27.24
CA ASP A 12 -33.78 -53.17 28.04
C ASP A 12 -33.99 -52.36 29.33
N ALA A 13 -32.91 -51.96 30.00
CA ALA A 13 -32.97 -51.07 31.16
C ALA A 13 -33.55 -49.69 30.80
N LEU A 14 -33.13 -49.11 29.67
CA LEU A 14 -33.71 -47.86 29.15
C LEU A 14 -35.20 -48.01 28.81
N HIS A 15 -35.60 -49.17 28.27
CA HIS A 15 -36.99 -49.45 27.93
C HIS A 15 -37.90 -49.59 29.17
N GLN A 16 -37.38 -50.14 30.28
CA GLN A 16 -38.11 -50.22 31.56
C GLN A 16 -38.27 -48.84 32.22
N VAL A 17 -37.20 -48.04 32.27
CA VAL A 17 -37.24 -46.69 32.87
C VAL A 17 -38.22 -45.79 32.10
N LYS A 18 -38.20 -45.83 30.77
CA LYS A 18 -39.11 -45.10 29.86
C LYS A 18 -40.59 -45.37 30.13
N ASN A 19 -40.93 -46.60 30.50
CA ASN A 19 -42.33 -47.02 30.67
C ASN A 19 -42.84 -46.94 32.12
N SER A 20 -42.01 -46.46 33.05
CA SER A 20 -42.44 -46.31 34.44
C SER A 20 -43.54 -45.24 34.59
N PRO A 21 -44.55 -45.46 35.46
CA PRO A 21 -45.63 -44.50 35.72
C PRO A 21 -45.11 -43.14 36.19
N ALA A 22 -44.03 -43.12 36.97
CA ALA A 22 -43.40 -41.91 37.49
C ALA A 22 -42.81 -41.04 36.37
N VAL A 23 -42.12 -41.65 35.39
CA VAL A 23 -41.61 -40.92 34.22
C VAL A 23 -42.75 -40.38 33.37
N ARG A 24 -43.83 -41.15 33.16
CA ARG A 24 -45.02 -40.69 32.41
C ARG A 24 -45.76 -39.55 33.09
N MET A 25 -45.84 -39.54 34.42
CA MET A 25 -46.41 -38.40 35.19
C MET A 25 -45.52 -37.16 35.09
N ALA A 26 -44.20 -37.30 35.28
CA ALA A 26 -43.26 -36.19 35.18
C ALA A 26 -43.25 -35.53 33.78
N VAL A 27 -43.36 -36.32 32.72
CA VAL A 27 -43.47 -35.87 31.31
C VAL A 27 -44.79 -35.14 31.04
N LYS A 28 -45.89 -35.52 31.69
CA LYS A 28 -47.18 -34.83 31.57
C LYS A 28 -47.20 -33.47 32.29
N GLN A 29 -46.50 -33.37 33.42
CA GLN A 29 -46.59 -32.25 34.35
C GLN A 29 -45.56 -31.15 34.06
N TYR A 30 -44.39 -31.48 33.51
CA TYR A 30 -43.32 -30.52 33.25
C TYR A 30 -42.96 -30.45 31.76
N PRO A 31 -42.96 -29.26 31.13
CA PRO A 31 -42.62 -29.11 29.70
C PRO A 31 -41.22 -29.62 29.36
N LEU A 32 -40.26 -29.50 30.29
CA LEU A 32 -38.90 -30.05 30.15
C LEU A 32 -38.86 -31.59 30.18
N GLY A 33 -39.81 -32.24 30.86
CA GLY A 33 -39.90 -33.70 30.89
C GLY A 33 -40.18 -34.30 29.52
N ARG A 34 -40.98 -33.62 28.69
CA ARG A 34 -41.25 -34.03 27.29
C ARG A 34 -40.02 -33.93 26.40
N VAL A 35 -39.20 -32.90 26.60
CA VAL A 35 -37.94 -32.70 25.87
C VAL A 35 -36.93 -33.79 26.24
N LEU A 36 -36.82 -34.13 27.53
CA LEU A 36 -35.92 -35.18 27.99
C LEU A 36 -36.32 -36.57 27.47
N LEU A 37 -37.63 -36.88 27.48
CA LEU A 37 -38.13 -38.15 26.93
C LEU A 37 -37.87 -38.24 25.42
N PHE A 38 -38.14 -37.17 24.68
CA PHE A 38 -37.84 -37.09 23.24
C PHE A 38 -36.34 -37.27 22.97
N ALA A 39 -35.48 -36.68 23.81
CA ALA A 39 -34.03 -36.82 23.72
C ALA A 39 -33.55 -38.26 23.82
N VAL A 40 -34.17 -39.02 24.74
CA VAL A 40 -33.88 -40.44 24.96
C VAL A 40 -34.47 -41.32 23.85
N GLU A 41 -35.65 -40.97 23.33
CA GLU A 41 -36.33 -41.73 22.26
C GLU A 41 -35.69 -41.54 20.88
N HIS A 42 -35.13 -40.36 20.63
CA HIS A 42 -34.57 -39.97 19.34
C HIS A 42 -33.18 -39.32 19.51
N PRO A 43 -32.16 -40.08 19.95
CA PRO A 43 -30.84 -39.52 20.24
C PRO A 43 -30.18 -38.90 19.00
N GLN A 44 -30.39 -39.49 17.82
CA GLN A 44 -29.86 -38.97 16.55
C GLN A 44 -30.45 -37.58 16.20
N ILE A 45 -31.77 -37.42 16.37
CA ILE A 45 -32.46 -36.15 16.10
C ILE A 45 -32.03 -35.09 17.13
N THR A 46 -31.86 -35.49 18.38
CA THR A 46 -31.47 -34.58 19.46
C THR A 46 -30.04 -34.09 19.31
N ILE A 47 -29.11 -34.98 18.94
CA ILE A 47 -27.74 -34.58 18.59
C ILE A 47 -27.76 -33.60 17.41
N ALA A 48 -28.55 -33.89 16.37
CA ALA A 48 -28.68 -32.97 15.23
C ALA A 48 -29.23 -31.60 15.65
N LEU A 49 -30.26 -31.54 16.51
CA LEU A 49 -30.81 -30.28 17.03
C LEU A 49 -29.82 -29.49 17.89
N VAL A 50 -29.05 -30.17 18.75
CA VAL A 50 -28.01 -29.53 19.56
C VAL A 50 -26.88 -29.00 18.68
N VAL A 51 -26.45 -29.75 17.67
CA VAL A 51 -25.43 -29.31 16.70
C VAL A 51 -25.94 -28.10 15.91
N VAL A 52 -27.18 -28.10 15.45
CA VAL A 52 -27.80 -26.95 14.78
C VAL A 52 -27.89 -25.74 15.72
N ALA A 53 -28.30 -25.95 16.97
CA ALA A 53 -28.38 -24.87 17.96
C ALA A 53 -27.00 -24.27 18.25
N LEU A 54 -25.96 -25.09 18.44
CA LEU A 54 -24.58 -24.63 18.63
C LEU A 54 -24.04 -23.91 17.39
N TYR A 55 -24.33 -24.42 16.19
CA TYR A 55 -23.98 -23.79 14.94
C TYR A 55 -24.62 -22.39 14.81
N VAL A 56 -25.92 -22.28 15.09
CA VAL A 56 -26.64 -21.01 15.01
C VAL A 56 -26.24 -20.02 16.11
N THR A 57 -25.88 -20.50 17.30
CA THR A 57 -25.55 -19.60 18.44
C THR A 57 -24.09 -19.18 18.49
N ILE A 58 -23.17 -19.97 17.94
CA ILE A 58 -21.73 -19.70 17.99
C ILE A 58 -21.20 -19.38 16.59
N VAL A 59 -21.44 -20.26 15.62
CA VAL A 59 -20.82 -20.14 14.29
C VAL A 59 -21.44 -18.99 13.48
N VAL A 60 -22.76 -18.81 13.53
CA VAL A 60 -23.42 -17.71 12.78
C VAL A 60 -23.01 -16.32 13.31
N PRO A 61 -23.02 -16.02 14.61
CA PRO A 61 -22.55 -14.72 15.11
C PRO A 61 -21.06 -14.52 14.88
N ALA A 62 -20.23 -15.55 15.03
CA ALA A 62 -18.79 -15.45 14.75
C ALA A 62 -18.52 -15.16 13.27
N THR A 63 -19.25 -15.79 12.34
CA THR A 63 -19.11 -15.50 10.92
C THR A 63 -19.64 -14.12 10.56
N ILE A 64 -20.77 -13.68 11.12
CA ILE A 64 -21.27 -12.31 10.96
C ILE A 64 -20.22 -11.30 11.46
N PHE A 65 -19.64 -11.54 12.63
CA PHE A 65 -18.60 -10.68 13.21
C PHE A 65 -17.35 -10.59 12.31
N LEU A 66 -16.84 -11.73 11.83
CA LEU A 66 -15.70 -11.76 10.90
C LEU A 66 -16.00 -11.06 9.57
N VAL A 67 -17.22 -11.22 9.05
CA VAL A 67 -17.67 -10.50 7.85
C VAL A 67 -17.74 -9.00 8.12
N THR A 68 -18.27 -8.56 9.27
CA THR A 68 -18.33 -7.14 9.59
C THR A 68 -16.95 -6.50 9.69
N LEU A 69 -15.97 -7.17 10.32
CA LEU A 69 -14.59 -6.70 10.36
C LEU A 69 -13.99 -6.56 8.94
N SER A 70 -14.23 -7.55 8.09
CA SER A 70 -13.72 -7.55 6.70
C SER A 70 -14.31 -6.42 5.85
N LEU A 71 -15.59 -6.07 6.08
CA LEU A 71 -16.26 -5.01 5.33
C LEU A 71 -15.74 -3.61 5.68
N GLU A 72 -15.34 -3.39 6.93
CA GLU A 72 -14.75 -2.12 7.36
C GLU A 72 -13.41 -1.85 6.64
N ASP A 73 -12.53 -2.85 6.61
CA ASP A 73 -11.25 -2.76 5.89
C ASP A 73 -11.43 -2.49 4.40
N VAL A 74 -12.39 -3.16 3.75
CA VAL A 74 -12.71 -2.94 2.32
C VAL A 74 -13.15 -1.49 2.09
N ASN A 75 -13.99 -0.93 2.96
CA ASN A 75 -14.45 0.45 2.83
C ASN A 75 -13.33 1.47 3.00
N VAL A 76 -12.42 1.26 3.97
CA VAL A 76 -11.23 2.10 4.15
C VAL A 76 -10.35 2.03 2.90
N GLN A 77 -10.07 0.82 2.41
CA GLN A 77 -9.24 0.62 1.23
C GLN A 77 -9.80 1.33 0.00
N GLN A 78 -11.10 1.21 -0.26
CA GLN A 78 -11.75 1.89 -1.39
C GLN A 78 -11.69 3.41 -1.23
N THR A 79 -11.99 3.92 -0.04
CA THR A 79 -12.07 5.35 0.26
C THR A 79 -10.71 6.04 0.17
N VAL A 80 -9.66 5.40 0.69
CA VAL A 80 -8.28 5.89 0.58
C VAL A 80 -7.80 5.78 -0.87
N SER A 81 -8.05 4.66 -1.54
CA SER A 81 -7.68 4.45 -2.95
C SER A 81 -8.36 5.43 -3.89
N ALA A 82 -9.56 5.92 -3.56
CA ALA A 82 -10.25 6.94 -4.35
C ALA A 82 -9.68 8.36 -4.18
N THR A 83 -8.76 8.58 -3.23
CA THR A 83 -8.13 9.90 -3.03
C THR A 83 -7.34 10.29 -4.28
N GLY A 84 -7.73 11.39 -4.91
CA GLY A 84 -7.06 11.93 -6.10
C GLY A 84 -5.91 12.87 -5.75
N LEU A 85 -5.00 13.07 -6.69
CA LEU A 85 -4.06 14.19 -6.65
C LEU A 85 -4.84 15.48 -6.97
N PRO A 86 -4.83 16.50 -6.09
CA PRO A 86 -5.48 17.77 -6.38
C PRO A 86 -4.75 18.51 -7.51
N THR A 87 -5.50 19.16 -8.40
CA THR A 87 -4.96 19.82 -9.61
C THR A 87 -4.62 21.30 -9.42
N SER A 88 -5.11 21.93 -8.36
CA SER A 88 -4.88 23.34 -8.05
C SER A 88 -4.30 23.47 -6.65
N VAL A 89 -2.98 23.35 -6.56
CA VAL A 89 -2.22 23.53 -5.33
C VAL A 89 -1.06 24.49 -5.56
N LYS A 90 -0.66 25.19 -4.50
CA LYS A 90 0.51 26.07 -4.53
C LYS A 90 1.77 25.22 -4.80
N PRO A 91 2.64 25.61 -5.75
CA PRO A 91 3.92 24.93 -5.94
C PRO A 91 4.73 24.89 -4.64
N GLY A 92 5.24 23.70 -4.33
CA GLY A 92 6.16 23.44 -3.23
C GLY A 92 7.61 23.37 -3.70
N VAL A 93 8.54 23.44 -2.74
CA VAL A 93 9.96 23.23 -2.99
C VAL A 93 10.47 22.20 -1.97
N ILE A 94 11.19 21.19 -2.46
CA ILE A 94 11.91 20.24 -1.61
C ILE A 94 13.22 20.94 -1.17
N PRO A 95 13.51 21.07 0.14
CA PRO A 95 14.71 21.74 0.59
C PRO A 95 15.99 21.05 0.10
N THR A 96 16.93 21.84 -0.41
CA THR A 96 18.17 21.33 -1.03
C THR A 96 19.05 20.52 -0.07
N HIS A 97 18.96 20.77 1.23
CA HIS A 97 19.77 20.07 2.24
C HIS A 97 19.30 18.65 2.54
N VAL A 98 18.02 18.31 2.30
CA VAL A 98 17.49 16.93 2.43
C VAL A 98 17.36 16.22 1.09
N LEU A 99 17.36 16.97 -0.02
CA LEU A 99 17.13 16.43 -1.36
C LEU A 99 18.05 15.25 -1.72
N PRO A 100 19.38 15.29 -1.49
CA PRO A 100 20.24 14.16 -1.84
C PRO A 100 19.88 12.86 -1.12
N ALA A 101 19.50 12.95 0.16
CA ALA A 101 19.07 11.81 0.95
C ALA A 101 17.76 11.22 0.42
N LEU A 102 16.78 12.09 0.11
CA LEU A 102 15.50 11.69 -0.45
C LEU A 102 15.66 11.07 -1.85
N GLU A 103 16.48 11.65 -2.72
CA GLU A 103 16.76 11.11 -4.06
C GLU A 103 17.40 9.72 -3.98
N HIS A 104 18.40 9.55 -3.12
CA HIS A 104 19.09 8.27 -2.94
C HIS A 104 18.13 7.18 -2.43
N ALA A 105 17.31 7.49 -1.44
CA ALA A 105 16.32 6.56 -0.88
C ALA A 105 15.21 6.22 -1.87
N ALA A 106 14.67 7.23 -2.55
CA ALA A 106 13.63 7.11 -3.57
C ALA A 106 14.07 6.20 -4.72
N GLU A 107 15.31 6.37 -5.20
CA GLU A 107 15.88 5.52 -6.25
C GLU A 107 16.08 4.07 -5.77
N LYS A 108 16.70 3.88 -4.60
CA LYS A 108 16.99 2.55 -4.05
C LYS A 108 15.75 1.70 -3.86
N TYR A 109 14.66 2.26 -3.35
CA TYR A 109 13.42 1.53 -3.08
C TYR A 109 12.33 1.71 -4.13
N ARG A 110 12.59 2.47 -5.20
CA ARG A 110 11.61 2.83 -6.23
C ARG A 110 10.33 3.40 -5.61
N VAL A 111 10.51 4.39 -4.74
CA VAL A 111 9.43 5.22 -4.17
C VAL A 111 9.45 6.55 -4.91
N PRO A 112 8.32 7.09 -5.38
CA PRO A 112 8.32 8.39 -6.05
C PRO A 112 8.91 9.48 -5.14
N LEU A 113 9.93 10.21 -5.60
CA LEU A 113 10.60 11.26 -4.80
C LEU A 113 9.60 12.29 -4.24
N GLN A 114 8.68 12.75 -5.08
CA GLN A 114 7.67 13.74 -4.71
C GLN A 114 6.74 13.23 -3.61
N PHE A 115 6.48 11.92 -3.60
CA PHE A 115 5.66 11.28 -2.58
C PHE A 115 6.46 11.14 -1.27
N LEU A 116 7.70 10.62 -1.32
CA LEU A 116 8.57 10.53 -0.14
C LEU A 116 8.83 11.91 0.50
N ALA A 117 9.06 12.94 -0.32
CA ALA A 117 9.21 14.31 0.16
C ALA A 117 7.92 14.88 0.75
N ALA A 118 6.76 14.47 0.26
CA ALA A 118 5.47 14.87 0.83
C ALA A 118 5.24 14.25 2.20
N GLU A 119 5.59 12.98 2.39
CA GLU A 119 5.61 12.33 3.71
C GLU A 119 6.50 13.11 4.68
N ALA A 120 7.77 13.37 4.31
CA ALA A 120 8.70 14.15 5.15
C ALA A 120 8.17 15.55 5.54
N LYS A 121 7.44 16.19 4.62
CA LYS A 121 6.84 17.50 4.86
C LYS A 121 5.66 17.43 5.81
N VAL A 122 4.79 16.42 5.67
CA VAL A 122 3.64 16.22 6.56
C VAL A 122 4.11 15.84 7.95
N GLU A 123 5.12 14.97 8.05
CA GLU A 123 5.64 14.46 9.32
C GLU A 123 6.33 15.55 10.15
N SER A 124 7.20 16.37 9.53
CA SER A 124 8.05 17.29 10.29
C SER A 124 8.30 18.64 9.64
N GLY A 125 7.78 18.88 8.44
CA GLY A 125 8.20 20.00 7.62
C GLY A 125 9.67 19.91 7.20
N PHE A 126 10.20 18.69 7.02
CA PHE A 126 11.61 18.39 6.74
C PHE A 126 12.59 18.67 7.90
N ASN A 127 12.11 18.75 9.15
CA ASN A 127 12.97 19.00 10.30
C ASN A 127 13.64 17.71 10.79
N PRO A 128 14.97 17.50 10.59
CA PRO A 128 15.66 16.29 11.03
C PRO A 128 15.74 16.16 12.55
N LYS A 129 15.43 17.21 13.31
CA LYS A 129 15.43 17.21 14.79
C LYS A 129 14.03 17.27 15.38
N ALA A 130 12.99 17.01 14.58
CA ALA A 130 11.63 16.96 15.10
C ALA A 130 11.51 15.82 16.11
N VAL A 131 10.84 16.09 17.22
CA VAL A 131 10.50 15.13 18.26
C VAL A 131 9.06 15.40 18.65
N ASN A 132 8.22 14.36 18.62
CA ASN A 132 6.87 14.43 19.13
C ASN A 132 6.91 14.20 20.64
N HIS A 133 6.31 15.11 21.40
CA HIS A 133 6.19 15.04 22.87
C HIS A 133 4.76 14.72 23.32
N GLY A 134 3.91 14.24 22.41
CA GLY A 134 2.57 13.76 22.74
C GLY A 134 2.62 12.56 23.68
N SER A 135 1.55 12.37 24.46
CA SER A 135 1.45 11.21 25.34
C SER A 135 1.42 9.91 24.52
N GLY A 136 2.41 9.04 24.74
CA GLY A 136 2.46 7.69 24.14
C GLY A 136 3.06 7.63 22.73
N THR A 137 3.74 8.68 22.28
CA THR A 137 4.48 8.73 21.01
C THR A 137 5.88 9.30 21.26
N HIS A 138 6.87 8.71 20.62
CA HIS A 138 8.26 9.18 20.65
C HIS A 138 8.82 9.30 19.23
N ALA A 139 7.90 9.56 18.30
CA ALA A 139 8.17 9.83 16.91
C ALA A 139 9.26 10.91 16.74
N SER A 140 10.35 10.53 16.09
CA SER A 140 11.54 11.37 16.00
C SER A 140 12.07 11.47 14.57
N GLY A 141 12.82 12.55 14.33
CA GLY A 141 13.46 12.83 13.05
C GLY A 141 12.50 13.37 11.98
N MET A 142 13.04 13.62 10.79
CA MET A 142 12.28 14.25 9.70
C MET A 142 11.12 13.38 9.18
N MET A 143 11.19 12.08 9.44
CA MET A 143 10.22 11.07 9.01
C MET A 143 9.36 10.53 10.17
N GLN A 144 9.51 11.11 11.38
CA GLN A 144 8.71 10.80 12.58
C GLN A 144 8.59 9.29 12.88
N PHE A 145 9.71 8.59 12.85
CA PHE A 145 9.73 7.16 13.20
C PHE A 145 9.50 6.96 14.69
N GLU A 146 8.69 5.97 15.05
CA GLU A 146 8.64 5.39 16.39
C GLU A 146 9.74 4.33 16.59
N PRO A 147 10.23 4.11 17.82
CA PRO A 147 11.23 3.09 18.11
C PRO A 147 10.85 1.68 17.62
N GLY A 148 9.58 1.29 17.73
CA GLY A 148 9.13 -0.04 17.30
C GLY A 148 9.30 -0.30 15.80
N THR A 149 9.04 0.71 14.97
CA THR A 149 9.26 0.62 13.52
C THR A 149 10.74 0.76 13.17
N TRP A 150 11.47 1.62 13.87
CA TRP A 150 12.89 1.84 13.63
C TRP A 150 13.74 0.62 14.00
N ASN A 151 13.60 0.12 15.24
CA ASN A 151 14.39 -0.97 15.80
C ASN A 151 13.86 -2.34 15.41
N GLY A 152 12.53 -2.45 15.24
CA GLY A 152 11.80 -3.71 15.23
C GLY A 152 11.14 -3.97 16.59
N PHE A 153 9.90 -4.49 16.58
CA PHE A 153 9.10 -4.70 17.79
C PHE A 153 9.70 -5.70 18.80
N GLY A 154 10.61 -6.57 18.34
CA GLY A 154 11.32 -7.53 19.19
C GLY A 154 12.60 -7.01 19.82
N ASP A 155 13.07 -5.81 19.44
CA ASP A 155 14.29 -5.23 20.00
C ASP A 155 14.06 -4.82 21.47
N PRO A 156 14.94 -5.18 22.41
CA PRO A 156 14.85 -4.76 23.80
C PRO A 156 14.73 -3.24 24.01
N LEU A 157 15.38 -2.43 23.16
CA LEU A 157 15.31 -0.97 23.22
C LEU A 157 13.92 -0.43 22.86
N THR A 158 13.13 -1.15 22.07
CA THR A 158 11.75 -0.77 21.78
C THR A 158 10.89 -0.73 23.03
N ALA A 159 11.08 -1.68 23.96
CA ALA A 159 10.35 -1.70 25.23
C ALA A 159 10.79 -0.59 26.20
N LEU A 160 11.99 -0.04 25.98
CA LEU A 160 12.50 1.14 26.67
C LEU A 160 12.18 2.43 25.93
N ASP A 161 11.55 2.32 24.76
CA ASP A 161 11.19 3.44 23.91
C ASP A 161 12.43 4.28 23.49
N GLU A 162 13.54 3.58 23.27
CA GLU A 162 14.81 4.15 22.81
C GLU A 162 15.10 3.75 21.36
N PHE A 163 15.70 4.66 20.58
CA PHE A 163 16.18 4.31 19.24
C PHE A 163 17.47 3.50 19.32
N ASP A 164 17.47 2.35 18.67
CA ASP A 164 18.69 1.63 18.36
C ASP A 164 19.48 2.37 17.27
N THR A 165 20.79 2.38 17.45
CA THR A 165 21.76 2.99 16.55
C THR A 165 22.66 1.96 15.88
N ASN A 166 22.60 0.68 16.27
CA ASN A 166 23.38 -0.41 15.70
C ASN A 166 22.63 -1.04 14.51
N PRO A 167 23.07 -0.82 13.25
CA PRO A 167 22.35 -1.32 12.08
C PRO A 167 22.21 -2.85 12.04
N ALA A 168 23.19 -3.59 12.58
CA ALA A 168 23.14 -5.04 12.58
C ALA A 168 22.08 -5.58 13.56
N ARG A 169 21.90 -4.91 14.70
CA ARG A 169 20.87 -5.30 15.69
C ARG A 169 19.48 -4.92 15.19
N ILE A 170 19.32 -3.72 14.63
CA ILE A 170 18.07 -3.31 13.98
C ILE A 170 17.64 -4.32 12.90
N ALA A 171 18.57 -4.69 12.01
CA ALA A 171 18.28 -5.68 10.97
C ALA A 171 17.94 -7.06 11.53
N HIS A 172 18.57 -7.47 12.63
CA HIS A 172 18.26 -8.74 13.30
C HIS A 172 16.81 -8.79 13.82
N TYR A 173 16.29 -7.67 14.33
CA TYR A 173 14.92 -7.57 14.82
C TYR A 173 13.90 -7.14 13.74
N GLY A 174 14.35 -6.95 12.50
CA GLY A 174 13.49 -6.59 11.38
C GLY A 174 13.03 -5.13 11.37
N GLY A 175 13.73 -4.24 12.07
CA GLY A 175 13.49 -2.81 12.01
C GLY A 175 13.97 -2.19 10.69
N TYR A 176 13.50 -0.97 10.42
CA TYR A 176 13.82 -0.24 9.18
C TYR A 176 15.04 0.68 9.28
N GLY A 177 15.52 0.97 10.50
CA GLY A 177 16.69 1.80 10.71
C GLY A 177 17.93 1.23 10.01
N VAL A 178 18.65 2.08 9.29
CA VAL A 178 19.81 1.69 8.48
C VAL A 178 20.82 2.82 8.44
N ASP A 179 22.11 2.47 8.51
CA ASP A 179 23.23 3.39 8.28
C ASP A 179 23.39 3.58 6.76
N ALA A 180 22.73 4.60 6.23
CA ALA A 180 22.67 4.89 4.80
C ALA A 180 23.83 5.77 4.35
N ASP A 181 24.44 6.55 5.24
CA ASP A 181 25.60 7.39 4.94
C ASP A 181 26.95 6.69 5.21
N GLY A 182 26.95 5.51 5.84
CA GLY A 182 28.11 4.66 6.06
C GLY A 182 28.97 5.07 7.24
N ASN A 183 28.42 5.82 8.20
CA ASN A 183 29.15 6.34 9.36
C ASN A 183 29.26 5.32 10.53
N GLY A 184 28.64 4.14 10.40
CA GLY A 184 28.60 3.07 11.40
C GLY A 184 27.41 3.13 12.35
N THR A 185 26.53 4.13 12.22
CA THR A 185 25.38 4.39 13.09
C THR A 185 24.12 4.63 12.27
N ALA A 186 23.04 3.90 12.58
CA ALA A 186 21.71 4.24 12.08
C ALA A 186 21.09 5.32 12.97
N SER A 187 21.03 6.57 12.51
CA SER A 187 20.45 7.69 13.27
C SER A 187 19.11 8.14 12.72
N VAL A 188 18.06 8.11 13.54
CA VAL A 188 16.73 8.66 13.17
C VAL A 188 16.78 10.16 12.83
N TYR A 189 17.81 10.87 13.31
CA TYR A 189 18.01 12.30 13.07
C TYR A 189 18.91 12.60 11.86
N ALA A 190 19.56 11.59 11.26
CA ALA A 190 20.33 11.77 10.04
C ALA A 190 19.38 11.71 8.82
N PRO A 191 19.34 12.74 7.96
CA PRO A 191 18.45 12.72 6.79
C PRO A 191 18.66 11.51 5.87
N ALA A 192 19.91 11.06 5.70
CA ALA A 192 20.24 9.90 4.87
C ALA A 192 19.56 8.63 5.38
N ASP A 193 19.76 8.32 6.66
CA ASP A 193 19.23 7.13 7.33
C ASP A 193 17.70 7.18 7.42
N ALA A 194 17.15 8.32 7.84
CA ALA A 194 15.71 8.51 7.98
C ALA A 194 14.98 8.40 6.62
N ALA A 195 15.51 9.02 5.55
CA ALA A 195 14.94 8.87 4.22
C ALA A 195 15.01 7.42 3.73
N MET A 196 16.14 6.76 3.94
CA MET A 196 16.36 5.38 3.52
C MET A 196 15.40 4.42 4.23
N ALA A 197 15.27 4.55 5.56
CA ALA A 197 14.34 3.78 6.36
C ALA A 197 12.88 4.01 5.91
N ALA A 198 12.49 5.27 5.68
CA ALA A 198 11.12 5.60 5.27
C ALA A 198 10.80 5.07 3.87
N ALA A 199 11.71 5.21 2.92
CA ALA A 199 11.52 4.64 1.59
C ALA A 199 11.44 3.11 1.62
N HIS A 200 12.24 2.45 2.46
CA HIS A 200 12.15 1.00 2.68
C HIS A 200 10.78 0.61 3.23
N TYR A 201 10.31 1.30 4.28
CA TYR A 201 9.05 1.00 4.93
C TYR A 201 7.85 1.26 4.01
N LEU A 202 7.80 2.43 3.34
CA LEU A 202 6.76 2.74 2.35
C LEU A 202 6.73 1.73 1.22
N ARG A 203 7.89 1.22 0.78
CA ARG A 203 7.95 0.18 -0.24
C ARG A 203 7.38 -1.15 0.25
N HIS A 204 7.68 -1.54 1.50
CA HIS A 204 7.10 -2.70 2.15
C HIS A 204 5.56 -2.58 2.21
N LEU A 205 5.05 -1.44 2.69
CA LEU A 205 3.61 -1.17 2.77
C LEU A 205 2.97 -1.16 1.38
N TYR A 206 3.59 -0.55 0.39
CA TYR A 206 3.13 -0.58 -1.00
C TYR A 206 2.96 -2.02 -1.51
N GLN A 207 3.91 -2.91 -1.21
CA GLN A 207 3.83 -4.32 -1.60
C GLN A 207 2.75 -5.08 -0.83
N GLY A 208 2.61 -4.82 0.47
CA GLY A 208 1.62 -5.46 1.33
C GLY A 208 0.17 -5.04 1.03
N TYR A 209 -0.04 -3.80 0.59
CA TYR A 209 -1.37 -3.20 0.41
C TYR A 209 -1.71 -2.94 -1.06
N GLY A 210 -1.54 -3.96 -1.90
CA GLY A 210 -2.10 -3.99 -3.26
C GLY A 210 -1.43 -3.05 -4.25
N HIS A 211 -0.15 -2.70 -4.05
CA HIS A 211 0.61 -1.81 -4.93
C HIS A 211 -0.03 -0.42 -5.06
N ASN A 212 -0.45 0.14 -3.93
CA ASN A 212 -1.13 1.42 -3.87
C ASN A 212 -0.44 2.38 -2.88
N TRP A 213 0.18 3.44 -3.40
CA TRP A 213 0.91 4.43 -2.61
C TRP A 213 0.03 5.16 -1.59
N LYS A 214 -1.28 5.31 -1.85
CA LYS A 214 -2.20 5.97 -0.92
C LYS A 214 -2.51 5.08 0.29
N LEU A 215 -2.61 3.77 0.08
CA LEU A 215 -2.72 2.83 1.18
C LEU A 215 -1.40 2.70 1.94
N ALA A 216 -0.27 2.71 1.24
CA ALA A 216 1.03 2.78 1.89
C ALA A 216 1.16 4.01 2.80
N SER A 217 0.74 5.19 2.32
CA SER A 217 0.70 6.43 3.11
C SER A 217 -0.21 6.32 4.34
N TYR A 218 -1.39 5.72 4.17
CA TYR A 218 -2.35 5.52 5.25
C TYR A 218 -1.76 4.72 6.41
N TRP A 219 -1.10 3.60 6.10
CA TRP A 219 -0.48 2.73 7.11
C TRP A 219 0.88 3.21 7.60
N TYR A 220 1.53 4.12 6.86
CA TYR A 220 2.76 4.74 7.29
C TYR A 220 2.51 5.76 8.42
N GLY A 221 1.52 6.64 8.20
CA GLY A 221 1.21 7.74 9.10
C GLY A 221 0.11 7.39 10.11
N ALA A 222 -0.75 8.38 10.38
CA ALA A 222 -1.75 8.30 11.45
C ALA A 222 -3.01 7.44 11.15
N GLU A 223 -3.01 6.59 10.11
CA GLU A 223 -4.18 5.80 9.70
C GLU A 223 -5.45 6.65 9.51
N THR A 224 -5.30 7.83 8.91
CA THR A 224 -6.44 8.69 8.60
C THR A 224 -6.47 9.13 7.15
N GLN A 225 -7.68 9.27 6.62
CA GLN A 225 -7.87 9.87 5.29
C GLN A 225 -7.39 11.33 5.24
N ALA A 226 -7.41 12.03 6.38
CA ALA A 226 -6.90 13.40 6.48
C ALA A 226 -5.39 13.47 6.27
N TYR A 227 -4.64 12.53 6.86
CA TYR A 227 -3.20 12.38 6.64
C TYR A 227 -2.89 12.16 5.15
N VAL A 228 -3.53 11.16 4.53
CA VAL A 228 -3.33 10.86 3.10
C VAL A 228 -3.64 12.06 2.22
N ARG A 229 -4.71 12.82 2.51
CA ARG A 229 -5.04 14.05 1.78
C ARG A 229 -3.95 15.11 1.91
N ALA A 230 -3.33 15.26 3.08
CA ALA A 230 -2.22 16.20 3.27
C ALA A 230 -1.02 15.79 2.42
N VAL A 231 -0.64 14.51 2.45
CA VAL A 231 0.46 13.98 1.62
C VAL A 231 0.16 14.16 0.14
N MET A 232 -1.04 13.82 -0.34
CA MET A 232 -1.41 14.01 -1.75
C MET A 232 -1.39 15.48 -2.18
N ARG A 233 -1.80 16.40 -1.29
CA ARG A 233 -1.73 17.85 -1.54
C ARG A 233 -0.29 18.33 -1.66
N ASP A 234 0.58 17.89 -0.76
CA ASP A 234 1.99 18.31 -0.77
C ASP A 234 2.75 17.68 -1.94
N MET A 235 2.48 16.41 -2.27
CA MET A 235 3.00 15.75 -3.47
C MET A 235 2.58 16.50 -4.74
N ALA A 236 1.30 16.86 -4.89
CA ALA A 236 0.84 17.63 -6.03
C ALA A 236 1.57 18.99 -6.15
N GLY A 237 1.96 19.60 -5.03
CA GLY A 237 2.77 20.82 -5.01
C GLY A 237 4.18 20.63 -5.59
N PHE A 238 4.74 19.42 -5.53
CA PHE A 238 6.06 19.09 -6.09
C PHE A 238 6.01 18.59 -7.53
N VAL A 239 4.82 18.37 -8.08
CA VAL A 239 4.61 17.84 -9.42
C VAL A 239 4.18 18.97 -10.36
N PRO A 240 5.02 19.41 -11.32
CA PRO A 240 4.62 20.43 -12.28
C PRO A 240 3.52 19.89 -13.19
N PRO A 241 2.45 20.63 -13.51
CA PRO A 241 1.29 20.12 -14.24
C PRO A 241 1.63 19.60 -15.64
N ALA A 242 0.80 18.68 -16.16
CA ALA A 242 0.88 18.22 -17.53
C ALA A 242 0.62 19.37 -18.52
N GLU A 243 1.42 19.44 -19.58
CA GLU A 243 1.28 20.48 -20.61
C GLU A 243 0.38 19.98 -21.75
N LYS A 244 -0.64 20.77 -22.10
CA LYS A 244 -1.54 20.43 -23.20
C LYS A 244 -0.83 20.54 -24.55
N MET A 245 -1.03 19.55 -25.42
CA MET A 245 -0.59 19.59 -26.82
C MET A 245 -1.73 19.87 -27.79
N GLY A 246 -2.97 19.60 -27.37
CA GLY A 246 -4.19 19.83 -28.13
C GLY A 246 -5.41 19.40 -27.32
N PRO A 247 -6.58 19.23 -27.96
CA PRO A 247 -7.81 18.84 -27.27
C PRO A 247 -7.77 17.40 -26.72
N THR A 248 -6.95 16.54 -27.31
CA THR A 248 -6.98 15.08 -27.10
C THR A 248 -5.68 14.49 -26.57
N ALA A 249 -4.62 15.30 -26.42
CA ALA A 249 -3.31 14.81 -26.01
C ALA A 249 -2.55 15.79 -25.11
N ASP A 250 -1.83 15.22 -24.16
CA ASP A 250 -0.95 15.91 -23.22
C ASP A 250 0.49 15.47 -23.43
N TRP A 251 1.44 16.37 -23.19
CA TRP A 251 2.86 16.06 -23.23
C TRP A 251 3.23 15.11 -22.08
N PHE A 252 4.02 14.08 -22.40
CA PHE A 252 4.19 12.94 -21.52
C PHE A 252 5.44 12.98 -20.62
N ILE A 253 6.36 13.95 -20.75
CA ILE A 253 7.61 14.01 -19.93
C ILE A 253 7.94 15.41 -19.41
N GLY A 254 7.85 15.61 -18.10
CA GLY A 254 8.17 16.86 -17.44
C GLY A 254 7.17 17.96 -17.75
N GLY A 255 7.53 19.20 -17.39
CA GLY A 255 6.75 20.39 -17.68
C GLY A 255 7.40 21.27 -18.76
N LYS A 256 6.80 22.42 -19.05
CA LYS A 256 7.28 23.38 -20.05
C LYS A 256 8.70 23.90 -19.82
N LYS A 257 9.16 23.90 -18.57
CA LYS A 257 10.53 24.27 -18.20
C LYS A 257 11.32 23.01 -17.86
N GLY A 258 12.51 22.88 -18.44
CA GLY A 258 13.47 21.83 -18.08
C GLY A 258 13.51 20.64 -19.03
N THR A 259 12.54 20.47 -19.93
CA THR A 259 12.57 19.41 -20.96
C THR A 259 12.94 19.98 -22.33
N SER A 260 13.94 19.39 -23.00
CA SER A 260 14.32 19.67 -24.39
C SER A 260 14.50 18.37 -25.19
N VAL A 261 14.27 18.44 -26.49
CA VAL A 261 14.49 17.32 -27.41
C VAL A 261 15.90 17.43 -27.96
N VAL A 262 16.72 16.42 -27.72
CA VAL A 262 18.11 16.35 -28.21
C VAL A 262 18.15 15.74 -29.60
N SER A 263 17.37 14.69 -29.84
CA SER A 263 17.27 14.06 -31.16
C SER A 263 15.99 13.23 -31.29
N GLN A 264 15.53 13.06 -32.53
CA GLN A 264 14.41 12.22 -32.88
C GLN A 264 14.78 11.31 -34.07
N GLN A 265 14.45 10.03 -33.94
CA GLN A 265 14.53 9.00 -34.96
C GLN A 265 13.21 8.20 -34.97
N PRO A 266 12.93 7.38 -36.00
CA PRO A 266 11.64 6.71 -36.16
C PRO A 266 11.17 5.87 -34.96
N THR A 267 12.08 5.35 -34.14
CA THR A 267 11.79 4.51 -32.97
C THR A 267 12.52 4.96 -31.71
N ARG A 268 13.13 6.16 -31.74
CA ARG A 268 13.97 6.66 -30.65
C ARG A 268 13.82 8.17 -30.48
N LEU A 269 13.58 8.59 -29.24
CA LEU A 269 13.52 9.97 -28.81
C LEU A 269 14.55 10.17 -27.70
N THR A 270 15.45 11.13 -27.86
CA THR A 270 16.40 11.51 -26.83
C THR A 270 15.98 12.85 -26.25
N LEU A 271 15.78 12.88 -24.93
CA LEU A 271 15.38 14.07 -24.18
C LEU A 271 16.46 14.43 -23.16
N SER A 272 16.61 15.73 -22.94
CA SER A 272 17.21 16.27 -21.72
C SER A 272 16.09 16.78 -20.84
N THR A 273 16.06 16.36 -19.57
CA THR A 273 15.05 16.74 -18.59
C THR A 273 15.68 16.96 -17.20
N THR A 274 14.88 17.37 -16.23
CA THR A 274 15.30 17.34 -14.82
C THR A 274 15.25 15.90 -14.30
N ALA A 275 16.10 15.55 -13.34
CA ALA A 275 15.91 14.30 -12.60
C ALA A 275 14.52 14.33 -11.94
N TRP A 276 13.88 13.17 -11.81
CA TRP A 276 12.54 13.07 -11.22
C TRP A 276 11.45 13.87 -11.96
N ALA A 277 11.61 14.04 -13.28
CA ALA A 277 10.57 14.65 -14.09
C ALA A 277 9.32 13.76 -14.14
N PRO A 278 8.10 14.32 -13.97
CA PRO A 278 6.89 13.52 -14.05
C PRO A 278 6.69 12.93 -15.44
N ILE A 279 6.13 11.73 -15.47
CA ILE A 279 5.67 11.06 -16.67
C ILE A 279 4.15 11.11 -16.65
N TYR A 280 3.56 11.60 -17.74
CA TYR A 280 2.11 11.72 -17.90
C TYR A 280 1.58 10.76 -18.94
N ALA A 281 0.34 10.36 -18.72
CA ALA A 281 -0.52 9.75 -19.70
C ALA A 281 -0.72 10.68 -20.91
N PRO A 282 -0.22 10.35 -22.12
CA PRO A 282 -0.41 11.24 -23.26
C PRO A 282 -1.86 11.27 -23.74
N THR A 283 -2.56 10.13 -23.65
CA THR A 283 -3.96 9.94 -24.04
C THR A 283 -4.69 9.17 -22.94
N ALA A 284 -5.99 8.89 -23.08
CA ALA A 284 -6.65 7.92 -22.21
C ALA A 284 -6.35 6.49 -22.68
N GLY A 285 -6.32 5.53 -21.77
CA GLY A 285 -6.03 4.13 -22.12
C GLY A 285 -5.78 3.22 -20.93
N THR A 286 -5.19 2.07 -21.21
CA THR A 286 -4.71 1.11 -20.20
C THR A 286 -3.19 1.13 -20.17
N LEU A 287 -2.65 1.28 -18.96
CA LEU A 287 -1.23 1.32 -18.67
C LEU A 287 -0.77 -0.02 -18.10
N THR A 288 0.42 -0.45 -18.49
CA THR A 288 1.21 -1.45 -17.76
C THR A 288 2.67 -1.02 -17.70
N VAL A 289 3.26 -1.00 -16.52
CA VAL A 289 4.68 -0.73 -16.29
C VAL A 289 5.39 -2.02 -15.93
N THR A 290 6.49 -2.31 -16.62
CA THR A 290 7.33 -3.48 -16.34
C THR A 290 8.75 -3.05 -16.05
N TYR A 291 9.24 -3.41 -14.88
CA TYR A 291 10.61 -3.14 -14.47
C TYR A 291 11.56 -4.19 -15.07
N LYS A 292 12.66 -3.77 -15.71
CA LYS A 292 13.61 -4.69 -16.37
C LYS A 292 15.06 -4.22 -16.18
N PRO A 293 16.05 -5.14 -16.17
CA PRO A 293 17.46 -4.78 -16.11
C PRO A 293 17.93 -3.89 -17.27
N SER A 294 17.34 -4.05 -18.46
CA SER A 294 17.70 -3.31 -19.68
C SER A 294 16.96 -1.97 -19.85
N GLY A 295 16.27 -1.49 -18.82
CA GLY A 295 15.43 -0.30 -18.86
C GLY A 295 13.96 -0.63 -18.67
N ASP A 296 13.29 0.22 -17.89
CA ASP A 296 11.89 0.01 -17.52
C ASP A 296 10.97 0.33 -18.70
N THR A 297 9.96 -0.51 -18.91
CA THR A 297 9.03 -0.41 -20.04
C THR A 297 7.67 0.12 -19.59
N VAL A 298 7.14 1.08 -20.32
CA VAL A 298 5.75 1.55 -20.24
C VAL A 298 5.01 1.05 -21.47
N GLN A 299 4.01 0.20 -21.25
CA GLN A 299 3.07 -0.22 -22.27
C GLN A 299 1.77 0.57 -22.13
N TRP A 300 1.36 1.15 -23.25
CA TRP A 300 0.20 2.01 -23.35
C TRP A 300 -0.73 1.47 -24.42
N GLN A 301 -1.90 0.99 -24.02
CA GLN A 301 -2.94 0.58 -24.95
C GLN A 301 -4.01 1.68 -25.04
N ASN A 302 -4.15 2.29 -26.21
CA ASN A 302 -5.19 3.27 -26.51
C ASN A 302 -5.97 2.87 -27.76
N GLY A 303 -6.93 3.71 -28.18
CA GLY A 303 -7.74 3.49 -29.39
C GLY A 303 -6.96 3.47 -30.71
N VAL A 304 -5.64 3.73 -30.68
CA VAL A 304 -4.75 3.71 -31.85
C VAL A 304 -3.93 2.41 -31.92
N GLY A 305 -3.70 1.75 -30.78
CA GLY A 305 -2.96 0.48 -30.70
C GLY A 305 -2.11 0.38 -29.44
N LEU A 306 -1.26 -0.66 -29.38
CA LEU A 306 -0.31 -0.85 -28.29
C LEU A 306 1.00 -0.11 -28.60
N VAL A 307 1.34 0.86 -27.75
CA VAL A 307 2.65 1.52 -27.76
C VAL A 307 3.48 1.02 -26.59
N SER A 308 4.70 0.59 -26.88
CA SER A 308 5.65 0.14 -25.86
C SER A 308 6.87 1.05 -25.88
N LEU A 309 7.11 1.76 -24.78
CA LEU A 309 8.23 2.69 -24.61
C LEU A 309 9.19 2.17 -23.55
N THR A 310 10.49 2.12 -23.83
CA THR A 310 11.54 1.72 -22.90
C THR A 310 12.38 2.93 -22.50
N PHE A 311 12.60 3.11 -21.20
CA PHE A 311 13.28 4.25 -20.61
C PHE A 311 14.69 3.84 -20.16
N SER A 312 15.72 4.38 -20.81
CA SER A 312 17.12 3.96 -20.58
C SER A 312 17.66 4.27 -19.19
N GLY A 313 17.11 5.28 -18.51
CA GLY A 313 17.53 5.69 -17.18
C GLY A 313 16.81 4.97 -16.04
N GLY A 314 15.80 4.15 -16.34
CA GLY A 314 14.84 3.67 -15.36
C GLY A 314 13.68 4.65 -15.12
N LEU A 315 12.66 4.16 -14.42
CA LEU A 315 11.50 4.95 -14.00
C LEU A 315 11.00 4.47 -12.64
N VAL A 316 10.33 5.37 -11.92
CA VAL A 316 9.57 5.02 -10.72
C VAL A 316 8.09 5.25 -10.98
N ALA A 317 7.30 4.16 -10.96
CA ALA A 317 5.89 4.23 -11.29
C ALA A 317 5.05 4.78 -10.12
N TRP A 318 4.14 5.68 -10.44
CA TRP A 318 3.03 6.04 -9.55
C TRP A 318 1.91 4.99 -9.63
N ALA A 319 1.66 4.45 -10.83
CA ALA A 319 0.77 3.33 -11.06
C ALA A 319 1.45 2.32 -11.98
N THR A 320 1.47 1.04 -11.59
CA THR A 320 2.08 -0.02 -12.40
C THR A 320 1.12 -0.65 -13.38
N THR A 321 -0.19 -0.55 -13.16
CA THR A 321 -1.21 -1.00 -14.10
C THR A 321 -2.53 -0.26 -13.88
N GLY A 322 -3.43 -0.30 -14.86
CA GLY A 322 -4.80 0.18 -14.74
C GLY A 322 -5.23 1.13 -15.84
N THR A 323 -6.46 1.64 -15.73
CA THR A 323 -6.98 2.66 -16.64
C THR A 323 -6.52 4.05 -16.22
N VAL A 324 -6.24 4.87 -17.22
CA VAL A 324 -5.63 6.19 -17.04
C VAL A 324 -6.28 7.19 -18.01
N SER A 325 -6.47 8.41 -17.53
CA SER A 325 -6.96 9.54 -18.35
C SER A 325 -5.79 10.31 -18.95
N ALA A 326 -6.01 11.02 -20.06
CA ALA A 326 -5.01 11.94 -20.61
C ALA A 326 -4.60 12.97 -19.55
N GLY A 327 -3.29 13.19 -19.41
CA GLY A 327 -2.69 14.09 -18.41
C GLY A 327 -2.55 13.50 -17.00
N GLN A 328 -3.02 12.27 -16.77
CA GLN A 328 -2.84 11.62 -15.47
C GLN A 328 -1.37 11.28 -15.23
N LEU A 329 -0.89 11.56 -14.01
CA LEU A 329 0.47 11.18 -13.58
C LEU A 329 0.60 9.65 -13.55
N ILE A 330 1.62 9.11 -14.19
CA ILE A 330 1.89 7.66 -14.25
C ILE A 330 3.20 7.26 -13.57
N GLY A 331 4.14 8.18 -13.42
CA GLY A 331 5.41 7.92 -12.76
C GLY A 331 6.38 9.08 -12.92
N PHE A 332 7.66 8.78 -12.72
CA PHE A 332 8.75 9.74 -12.75
C PHE A 332 9.97 9.13 -13.42
N THR A 333 10.73 9.97 -14.14
CA THR A 333 12.07 9.60 -14.59
C THR A 333 13.01 9.57 -13.39
N THR A 334 14.15 8.89 -13.50
CA THR A 334 15.20 8.90 -12.46
C THR A 334 16.42 9.71 -12.91
N THR A 335 16.58 9.94 -14.21
CA THR A 335 17.76 10.55 -14.81
C THR A 335 17.43 11.81 -15.61
N LYS A 336 18.44 12.65 -15.81
CA LYS A 336 18.36 13.89 -16.60
C LYS A 336 18.47 13.63 -18.11
N HIS A 337 19.18 12.58 -18.51
CA HIS A 337 19.35 12.22 -19.91
C HIS A 337 18.54 10.97 -20.20
N LEU A 338 17.45 11.14 -20.93
CA LEU A 338 16.50 10.09 -21.16
C LEU A 338 16.49 9.68 -22.64
N ILE A 339 16.77 8.40 -22.89
CA ILE A 339 16.53 7.79 -24.19
C ILE A 339 15.25 6.96 -24.06
N ILE A 340 14.27 7.30 -24.89
CA ILE A 340 13.01 6.59 -25.02
C ILE A 340 13.03 5.85 -26.35
N THR A 341 13.00 4.52 -26.31
CA THR A 341 12.87 3.68 -27.50
C THR A 341 11.50 3.02 -27.55
N GLY A 342 10.97 2.74 -28.73
CA GLY A 342 9.69 2.07 -28.85
C GLY A 342 9.48 1.29 -30.13
N ASN A 343 8.40 0.53 -30.15
CA ASN A 343 7.92 -0.18 -31.36
C ASN A 343 7.38 0.77 -32.43
N VAL A 344 7.10 2.02 -32.06
CA VAL A 344 6.68 3.11 -32.93
C VAL A 344 7.48 4.38 -32.57
N ASN A 345 7.33 5.43 -33.37
CA ASN A 345 7.84 6.75 -33.03
C ASN A 345 7.29 7.19 -31.67
N PRO A 346 8.12 7.47 -30.64
CA PRO A 346 7.61 7.86 -29.33
C PRO A 346 6.72 9.10 -29.34
N LEU A 347 6.83 9.98 -30.35
CA LEU A 347 5.93 11.13 -30.50
C LEU A 347 4.56 10.77 -31.08
N SER A 348 4.37 9.58 -31.67
CA SER A 348 3.07 9.17 -32.22
C SER A 348 1.98 9.12 -31.14
N VAL A 349 2.36 8.87 -29.89
CA VAL A 349 1.46 8.89 -28.72
C VAL A 349 0.84 10.26 -28.45
N VAL A 350 1.45 11.32 -28.98
CA VAL A 350 0.98 12.71 -28.87
C VAL A 350 0.69 13.35 -30.22
N GLY A 351 0.36 12.55 -31.24
CA GLY A 351 0.00 13.05 -32.57
C GLY A 351 1.18 13.31 -33.51
N GLY A 352 2.39 12.84 -33.18
CA GLY A 352 3.53 12.76 -34.08
C GLY A 352 4.33 14.06 -34.26
N SER A 353 3.91 15.15 -33.62
CA SER A 353 4.59 16.46 -33.68
C SER A 353 5.05 16.92 -32.30
N LEU A 354 6.07 17.79 -32.27
CA LEU A 354 6.53 18.41 -31.03
C LEU A 354 5.65 19.62 -30.66
N PRO A 355 5.40 19.88 -29.37
CA PRO A 355 4.82 21.14 -28.94
C PRO A 355 5.70 22.32 -29.37
N THR A 356 5.09 23.45 -29.72
CA THR A 356 5.81 24.67 -30.17
C THR A 356 6.79 25.25 -29.14
N TRP A 357 6.60 24.92 -27.85
CA TRP A 357 7.47 25.35 -26.77
C TRP A 357 8.63 24.38 -26.49
N VAL A 358 8.60 23.16 -27.03
CA VAL A 358 9.72 22.21 -26.93
C VAL A 358 10.78 22.60 -27.94
N ARG A 359 11.96 22.99 -27.45
CA ARG A 359 13.10 23.32 -28.30
C ARG A 359 13.84 22.06 -28.69
N ILE A 360 14.26 22.00 -29.96
CA ILE A 360 15.29 21.06 -30.43
C ILE A 360 16.63 21.73 -30.09
N SER A 361 17.41 21.08 -29.23
CA SER A 361 18.72 21.58 -28.75
C SER A 361 19.85 21.24 -29.70
#